data_AF-A0A7S0D9Y7-F1
#
_entry.id   AF-A0A7S0D9Y7-F1
#
_cell.length_a   1.000
_cell.length_b   1.000
_cell.length_c   1.000
_cell.angle_alpha   90.00
_cell.angle_beta   90.00
_cell.angle_gamma   90.00
#
_symmetry.space_group_name_H-M   'P 1'
#
loop_
_entity.id
_entity.type
_entity.pdbx_description
1 polymer ?
#
loop_
_entity_poly.entity_id
_entity_poly.type
_entity_poly.pdbx_seq_one_letter_code
_entity_poly.pdbx_strand_id
1 'polypeptide(L)'
;ARPRVFFDIEIRGRPAGRIVMSLFNDVVPRTAENFRALCTGEKGMGASGRKLHFKGSKFHRIIRKFMIQGGDFTRGNGKGGESIYGRRFKDENFKLKHDKPFLLSMANAGPNTNGSQFFITTVATPHLNGKHVVFGEVTEGQGVVKKIELCASGDRKGTPRHYVRIANCGALKAKKKKRAAEDMEGGPKKSQKVEIKKSKIPRLFFDIRIGGKKMGRIVFKLYYDVVPKTCENFRALCTGEKGMGTKGKKLHYKGSKFHRVIKDFMCQGGDFTVGNGTGGESIYGGKFEDENFDIKHTKPGQLSMANSGANSNGSQFFITTKKTDWLDGKHVVFGEVTEGMEIVREMEFTPVGKRSKPEKDIVILDCGEMPDRELSKDEEKLLKTEDNDEYDMFS
;
A
#
# COMPACT_ATOMS: atom_id res chain seq x y z
N ALA A 1 18.43 -7.88 -14.13
CA ALA A 1 17.33 -7.30 -13.33
C ALA A 1 16.56 -8.41 -12.64
N ARG A 2 16.15 -8.20 -11.39
CA ARG A 2 15.36 -9.18 -10.63
C ARG A 2 13.94 -9.32 -11.21
N PRO A 3 13.43 -10.54 -11.46
CA PRO A 3 12.06 -10.76 -11.91
C PRO A 3 11.06 -10.20 -10.92
N ARG A 4 10.00 -9.57 -11.45
CA ARG A 4 8.86 -9.10 -10.65
C ARG A 4 7.63 -9.94 -10.96
N VAL A 5 6.96 -10.42 -9.93
CA VAL A 5 5.73 -11.21 -10.02
C VAL A 5 4.65 -10.61 -9.15
N PHE A 6 3.39 -10.98 -9.37
CA PHE A 6 2.28 -10.48 -8.58
C PHE A 6 1.27 -11.56 -8.21
N PHE A 7 0.54 -11.30 -7.12
CA PHE A 7 -0.68 -11.98 -6.73
C PHE A 7 -1.82 -10.97 -6.57
N ASP A 8 -2.93 -11.21 -7.26
CA ASP A 8 -4.21 -10.59 -6.95
C ASP A 8 -4.91 -11.45 -5.90
N ILE A 9 -5.24 -10.87 -4.75
CA ILE A 9 -5.76 -11.58 -3.60
C ILE A 9 -7.26 -11.38 -3.49
N GLU A 10 -7.98 -12.45 -3.16
CA GLU A 10 -9.36 -12.42 -2.69
C GLU A 10 -9.46 -12.90 -1.25
N ILE A 11 -10.29 -12.23 -0.45
CA ILE A 11 -10.65 -12.63 0.91
C ILE A 11 -12.17 -12.73 0.96
N ARG A 12 -12.72 -13.89 1.37
CA ARG A 12 -14.16 -14.19 1.36
C ARG A 12 -14.80 -13.94 -0.01
N GLY A 13 -14.09 -14.29 -1.09
CA GLY A 13 -14.55 -14.10 -2.47
C GLY A 13 -14.59 -12.64 -2.95
N ARG A 14 -14.02 -11.69 -2.19
CA ARG A 14 -13.93 -10.27 -2.58
C ARG A 14 -12.48 -9.86 -2.83
N PRO A 15 -12.19 -9.06 -3.88
CA PRO A 15 -10.85 -8.54 -4.13
C PRO A 15 -10.29 -7.78 -2.91
N ALA A 16 -9.11 -8.18 -2.45
CA ALA A 16 -8.43 -7.61 -1.27
C ALA A 16 -7.22 -6.73 -1.63
N GLY A 17 -6.74 -6.83 -2.88
CA GLY A 17 -5.65 -6.04 -3.44
C GLY A 17 -4.59 -6.91 -4.12
N ARG A 18 -3.54 -6.25 -4.64
CA ARG A 18 -2.40 -6.90 -5.28
C ARG A 18 -1.17 -6.88 -4.39
N ILE A 19 -0.43 -7.98 -4.39
CA ILE A 19 0.92 -8.09 -3.81
C ILE A 19 1.89 -8.18 -4.99
N VAL A 20 2.89 -7.31 -5.04
CA VAL A 20 3.99 -7.37 -6.03
C VAL A 20 5.27 -7.75 -5.32
N MET A 21 6.01 -8.68 -5.91
CA MET A 21 7.17 -9.32 -5.30
C MET A 21 8.36 -9.27 -6.27
N SER A 22 9.53 -8.93 -5.74
CA SER A 22 10.80 -9.03 -6.44
C SER A 22 11.49 -10.33 -6.04
N LEU A 23 11.99 -11.09 -7.02
CA LEU A 23 12.62 -12.40 -6.79
C LEU A 23 14.13 -12.30 -6.92
N PHE A 24 14.84 -12.87 -5.95
CA PHE A 24 16.30 -12.80 -5.81
C PHE A 24 17.00 -13.85 -6.69
N ASN A 25 16.73 -13.81 -8.00
CA ASN A 25 17.28 -14.75 -8.97
C ASN A 25 18.81 -14.65 -9.13
N ASP A 26 19.40 -13.55 -8.71
CA ASP A 26 20.85 -13.33 -8.59
C ASP A 26 21.48 -14.08 -7.40
N VAL A 27 20.69 -14.48 -6.41
CA VAL A 27 21.17 -15.16 -5.19
C VAL A 27 20.74 -16.62 -5.16
N VAL A 28 19.49 -16.89 -5.55
CA VAL A 28 18.87 -18.21 -5.58
C VAL A 28 18.10 -18.42 -6.90
N PRO A 29 18.80 -18.45 -8.05
CA PRO A 29 18.19 -18.53 -9.38
C PRO A 29 17.18 -19.66 -9.54
N ARG A 30 17.47 -20.86 -9.02
CA ARG A 30 16.55 -22.01 -9.18
C ARG A 30 15.29 -21.82 -8.36
N THR A 31 15.43 -21.33 -7.12
CA THR A 31 14.30 -21.10 -6.22
C THR A 31 13.40 -19.98 -6.74
N ALA A 32 14.01 -18.88 -7.19
CA ALA A 32 13.32 -17.74 -7.80
C ALA A 32 12.58 -18.14 -9.09
N GLU A 33 13.22 -18.91 -9.98
CA GLU A 33 12.60 -19.36 -11.23
C GLU A 33 11.44 -20.32 -10.98
N ASN A 34 11.56 -21.24 -10.02
CA ASN A 34 10.46 -22.09 -9.59
C ASN A 34 9.22 -21.26 -9.21
N PHE A 35 9.41 -20.26 -8.35
CA PHE A 35 8.29 -19.40 -7.94
C PHE A 35 7.73 -18.57 -9.10
N ARG A 36 8.60 -17.96 -9.92
CA ARG A 36 8.18 -17.16 -11.09
C ARG A 36 7.33 -17.96 -12.07
N ALA A 37 7.79 -19.15 -12.43
CA ALA A 37 7.09 -20.01 -13.37
C ALA A 37 5.74 -20.50 -12.81
N LEU A 38 5.66 -20.75 -11.50
CA LEU A 38 4.39 -21.06 -10.84
C LEU A 38 3.46 -19.84 -10.74
N CYS A 39 3.97 -18.61 -10.74
CA CYS A 39 3.16 -17.41 -10.90
C CYS A 39 2.60 -17.27 -12.32
N THR A 40 3.35 -17.62 -13.37
CA THR A 40 2.90 -17.48 -14.77
C THR A 40 2.09 -18.67 -15.29
N GLY A 41 2.31 -19.85 -14.73
CA GLY A 41 1.68 -21.09 -15.21
C GLY A 41 2.23 -21.60 -16.54
N GLU A 42 3.40 -21.10 -16.96
CA GLU A 42 3.95 -21.37 -18.31
C GLU A 42 4.53 -22.79 -18.46
N LYS A 43 4.77 -23.50 -17.36
CA LYS A 43 5.32 -24.87 -17.36
C LYS A 43 4.28 -25.96 -17.56
N GLY A 44 3.02 -25.60 -17.83
CA GLY A 44 1.97 -26.57 -18.18
C GLY A 44 1.52 -27.44 -17.00
N MET A 45 1.38 -28.74 -17.22
CA MET A 45 0.93 -29.72 -16.23
C MET A 45 2.12 -30.31 -15.45
N GLY A 46 1.94 -30.49 -14.14
CA GLY A 46 2.90 -31.15 -13.27
C GLY A 46 2.66 -32.66 -13.16
N ALA A 47 3.52 -33.35 -12.42
CA ALA A 47 3.46 -34.80 -12.25
C ALA A 47 2.21 -35.24 -11.47
N SER A 48 1.57 -34.35 -10.70
CA SER A 48 0.31 -34.63 -10.04
C SER A 48 -0.91 -34.52 -10.97
N GLY A 49 -0.72 -34.28 -12.27
CA GLY A 49 -1.80 -34.00 -13.23
C GLY A 49 -2.49 -32.64 -13.02
N ARG A 50 -1.90 -31.75 -12.21
CA ARG A 50 -2.42 -30.40 -11.94
C ARG A 50 -1.57 -29.38 -12.68
N LYS A 51 -2.20 -28.28 -13.11
CA LYS A 51 -1.46 -27.17 -13.72
C LYS A 51 -0.47 -26.58 -12.71
N LEU A 52 0.79 -26.39 -13.13
CA LEU A 52 1.85 -25.77 -12.34
C LEU A 52 1.62 -24.26 -12.23
N HIS A 53 0.57 -23.85 -11.50
CA HIS A 53 0.11 -22.47 -11.46
C HIS A 53 -0.54 -22.11 -10.12
N PHE A 54 -0.17 -20.98 -9.53
CA PHE A 54 -0.73 -20.53 -8.25
C PHE A 54 -2.15 -19.96 -8.36
N LYS A 55 -2.62 -19.59 -9.56
CA LYS A 55 -3.97 -19.04 -9.75
C LYS A 55 -5.02 -20.01 -9.23
N GLY A 56 -5.86 -19.52 -8.32
CA GLY A 56 -6.91 -20.27 -7.66
C GLY A 56 -6.47 -21.05 -6.42
N SER A 57 -5.18 -21.13 -6.12
CA SER A 57 -4.69 -21.71 -4.87
C SER A 57 -4.93 -20.78 -3.67
N LYS A 58 -5.01 -21.36 -2.48
CA LYS A 58 -5.34 -20.64 -1.24
C LYS A 58 -4.15 -20.53 -0.28
N PHE A 59 -4.19 -19.52 0.58
CA PHE A 59 -3.36 -19.49 1.77
C PHE A 59 -3.99 -20.45 2.78
N HIS A 60 -3.29 -21.54 3.10
CA HIS A 60 -3.82 -22.61 3.95
C HIS A 60 -3.36 -22.49 5.40
N ARG A 61 -2.38 -21.63 5.69
CA ARG A 61 -1.88 -21.41 7.04
C ARG A 61 -1.47 -19.94 7.26
N ILE A 62 -1.97 -19.29 8.30
CA ILE A 62 -1.79 -17.88 8.63
C ILE A 62 -1.60 -17.76 10.13
N ILE A 63 -0.46 -17.25 10.58
CA ILE A 63 -0.14 -17.07 11.99
C ILE A 63 0.28 -15.62 12.21
N ARG A 64 -0.46 -14.91 13.09
CA ARG A 64 -0.18 -13.51 13.42
C ARG A 64 1.20 -13.36 14.04
N LYS A 65 1.87 -12.26 13.70
CA LYS A 65 3.25 -11.94 14.12
C LYS A 65 4.21 -13.08 13.78
N PHE A 66 4.00 -13.73 12.64
CA PHE A 66 4.88 -14.77 12.15
C PHE A 66 4.93 -14.78 10.62
N MET A 67 3.92 -15.39 9.97
CA MET A 67 3.91 -15.56 8.52
C MET A 67 2.54 -15.94 7.95
N ILE A 68 2.38 -15.75 6.65
CA ILE A 68 1.27 -16.26 5.84
C ILE A 68 1.81 -17.27 4.82
N GLN A 69 1.24 -18.47 4.77
CA GLN A 69 1.73 -19.58 3.96
C GLN A 69 0.70 -20.04 2.94
N GLY A 70 1.17 -20.24 1.72
CA GLY A 70 0.39 -20.70 0.58
C GLY A 70 1.20 -21.63 -0.32
N GLY A 71 0.77 -21.76 -1.57
CA GLY A 71 1.49 -22.51 -2.60
C GLY A 71 1.19 -24.01 -2.68
N ASP A 72 0.25 -24.53 -1.88
CA ASP A 72 -0.32 -25.87 -2.08
C ASP A 72 -1.48 -25.80 -3.08
N PHE A 73 -1.17 -25.78 -4.38
CA PHE A 73 -2.17 -25.74 -5.46
C PHE A 73 -2.79 -27.12 -5.80
N THR A 74 -2.28 -28.19 -5.19
CA THR A 74 -2.74 -29.56 -5.46
C THR A 74 -3.84 -30.00 -4.48
N ARG A 75 -3.66 -29.74 -3.17
CA ARG A 75 -4.57 -30.16 -2.09
C ARG A 75 -5.11 -28.98 -1.28
N GLY A 76 -4.39 -27.87 -1.27
CA GLY A 76 -4.76 -26.67 -0.51
C GLY A 76 -4.80 -26.85 1.00
N ASN A 77 -4.12 -27.86 1.57
CA ASN A 77 -4.17 -28.13 3.01
C ASN A 77 -2.77 -28.21 3.65
N GLY A 78 -1.74 -27.83 2.90
CA GLY A 78 -0.34 -27.82 3.34
C GLY A 78 0.36 -29.16 3.19
N LYS A 79 -0.32 -30.21 2.71
CA LYS A 79 0.28 -31.53 2.45
C LYS A 79 0.58 -31.77 0.96
N GLY A 80 0.28 -30.81 0.09
CA GLY A 80 0.50 -30.91 -1.34
C GLY A 80 1.50 -29.89 -1.89
N GLY A 81 1.42 -29.65 -3.19
CA GLY A 81 2.33 -28.81 -3.95
C GLY A 81 3.43 -29.62 -4.63
N GLU A 82 3.91 -29.12 -5.75
CA GLU A 82 5.04 -29.67 -6.49
C GLU A 82 5.79 -28.53 -7.22
N SER A 83 7.07 -28.72 -7.45
CA SER A 83 7.90 -27.73 -8.13
C SER A 83 7.84 -27.88 -9.65
N ILE A 84 8.36 -26.90 -10.37
CA ILE A 84 8.53 -27.01 -11.83
C ILE A 84 9.60 -28.04 -12.25
N TYR A 85 10.37 -28.55 -11.29
CA TYR A 85 11.44 -29.53 -11.50
C TYR A 85 11.02 -30.95 -11.07
N GLY A 86 9.72 -31.16 -10.83
CA GLY A 86 9.17 -32.39 -10.23
C GLY A 86 8.71 -32.17 -8.79
N ARG A 87 8.52 -33.25 -8.02
CA ARG A 87 7.86 -33.16 -6.71
C ARG A 87 8.60 -32.28 -5.70
N ARG A 88 9.94 -32.34 -5.66
CA ARG A 88 10.80 -31.57 -4.74
C ARG A 88 12.12 -31.16 -5.40
N PHE A 89 12.76 -30.13 -4.84
CA PHE A 89 14.13 -29.72 -5.17
C PHE A 89 14.93 -29.30 -3.93
N LYS A 90 16.26 -29.28 -4.06
CA LYS A 90 17.21 -29.01 -2.96
C LYS A 90 17.17 -27.56 -2.50
N ASP A 91 17.63 -27.30 -1.27
CA ASP A 91 17.92 -25.94 -0.81
C ASP A 91 19.09 -25.38 -1.59
N GLU A 92 19.00 -24.14 -2.04
CA GLU A 92 20.01 -23.55 -2.91
C GLU A 92 21.16 -22.93 -2.10
N ASN A 93 20.84 -22.02 -1.20
CA ASN A 93 21.73 -21.53 -0.14
C ASN A 93 20.93 -20.80 0.95
N PHE A 94 21.59 -20.46 2.06
CA PHE A 94 21.01 -19.72 3.19
C PHE A 94 21.70 -18.38 3.44
N LYS A 95 22.23 -17.72 2.39
CA LYS A 95 22.94 -16.44 2.52
C LYS A 95 22.05 -15.32 3.07
N LEU A 96 20.79 -15.32 2.64
CA LEU A 96 19.78 -14.36 3.07
C LEU A 96 19.08 -14.83 4.33
N LYS A 97 18.87 -13.89 5.27
CA LYS A 97 18.28 -14.15 6.59
C LYS A 97 16.84 -13.63 6.64
N HIS A 98 16.07 -14.17 7.58
CA HIS A 98 14.70 -13.73 7.88
C HIS A 98 14.73 -12.59 8.92
N ASP A 99 15.41 -11.50 8.59
CA ASP A 99 15.70 -10.38 9.49
C ASP A 99 14.65 -9.26 9.45
N LYS A 100 13.75 -9.27 8.47
CA LYS A 100 12.69 -8.28 8.31
C LYS A 100 11.34 -8.90 7.89
N PRO A 101 10.21 -8.18 8.06
CA PRO A 101 8.93 -8.60 7.51
C PRO A 101 8.96 -8.58 5.97
N PHE A 102 7.97 -9.24 5.39
CA PHE A 102 7.67 -9.25 3.95
C PHE A 102 8.69 -9.96 3.06
N LEU A 103 9.48 -10.86 3.64
CA LEU A 103 10.35 -11.75 2.88
C LEU A 103 9.58 -12.98 2.41
N LEU A 104 9.83 -13.39 1.16
CA LEU A 104 9.36 -14.66 0.61
C LEU A 104 10.38 -15.75 0.94
N SER A 105 9.90 -16.87 1.45
CA SER A 105 10.76 -18.00 1.80
C SER A 105 10.07 -19.33 1.55
N MET A 106 10.86 -20.34 1.16
CA MET A 106 10.34 -21.66 0.81
C MET A 106 9.88 -22.40 2.06
N ALA A 107 8.63 -22.87 2.03
CA ALA A 107 8.20 -23.87 3.00
C ALA A 107 8.71 -25.24 2.56
N ASN A 108 9.24 -26.01 3.51
CA ASN A 108 9.76 -27.35 3.28
C ASN A 108 9.33 -28.27 4.44
N ALA A 109 9.56 -29.57 4.27
CA ALA A 109 9.30 -30.61 5.27
C ALA A 109 10.61 -31.14 5.87
N GLY A 110 11.63 -30.28 5.95
CA GLY A 110 13.01 -30.64 6.27
C GLY A 110 13.99 -30.25 5.15
N PRO A 111 15.30 -30.39 5.39
CA PRO A 111 16.34 -29.98 4.44
C PRO A 111 16.13 -30.59 3.05
N ASN A 112 16.33 -29.79 2.02
CA ASN A 112 16.30 -30.20 0.61
C ASN A 112 14.94 -30.73 0.12
N THR A 113 13.83 -30.25 0.70
CA THR A 113 12.48 -30.69 0.34
C THR A 113 11.58 -29.57 -0.18
N ASN A 114 12.16 -28.55 -0.82
CA ASN A 114 11.41 -27.44 -1.40
C ASN A 114 10.48 -27.95 -2.50
N GLY A 115 9.27 -27.39 -2.56
CA GLY A 115 8.27 -27.70 -3.59
C GLY A 115 7.70 -26.41 -4.17
N SER A 116 6.39 -26.22 -4.07
CA SER A 116 5.73 -24.96 -4.42
C SER A 116 5.26 -24.14 -3.23
N GLN A 117 5.26 -24.73 -2.04
CA GLN A 117 4.80 -24.03 -0.85
C GLN A 117 5.80 -22.95 -0.44
N PHE A 118 5.26 -21.80 -0.08
CA PHE A 118 6.03 -20.64 0.33
C PHE A 118 5.33 -19.96 1.51
N PHE A 119 6.07 -19.13 2.23
CA PHE A 119 5.50 -18.19 3.17
C PHE A 119 6.04 -16.79 2.97
N ILE A 120 5.24 -15.80 3.37
CA ILE A 120 5.62 -14.39 3.47
C ILE A 120 5.69 -14.05 4.96
N THR A 121 6.84 -13.56 5.42
CA THR A 121 7.01 -13.16 6.83
C THR A 121 6.18 -11.90 7.14
N THR A 122 5.63 -11.79 8.34
CA THR A 122 4.96 -10.55 8.81
C THR A 122 5.74 -9.82 9.90
N VAL A 123 6.79 -10.47 10.41
CA VAL A 123 7.81 -9.94 11.33
C VAL A 123 9.16 -10.57 10.99
N ALA A 124 10.25 -10.11 11.60
CA ALA A 124 11.53 -10.82 11.56
C ALA A 124 11.37 -12.22 12.19
N THR A 125 11.93 -13.25 11.57
CA THR A 125 11.84 -14.65 12.03
C THR A 125 13.20 -15.36 12.04
N PRO A 126 14.20 -14.90 12.81
CA PRO A 126 15.56 -15.43 12.75
C PRO A 126 15.69 -16.93 13.05
N HIS A 127 14.74 -17.51 13.78
CA HIS A 127 14.69 -18.96 14.08
C HIS A 127 14.49 -19.85 12.84
N LEU A 128 14.13 -19.26 11.69
CA LEU A 128 14.02 -19.91 10.38
C LEU A 128 15.34 -19.88 9.57
N ASN A 129 16.34 -19.12 10.02
CA ASN A 129 17.63 -19.02 9.33
C ASN A 129 18.33 -20.39 9.25
N GLY A 130 18.98 -20.66 8.12
CA GLY A 130 19.64 -21.95 7.86
C GLY A 130 18.69 -23.13 7.60
N LYS A 131 17.37 -22.90 7.61
CA LYS A 131 16.35 -23.96 7.44
C LYS A 131 15.44 -23.72 6.24
N HIS A 132 15.19 -22.45 5.88
CA HIS A 132 14.31 -22.07 4.79
C HIS A 132 15.01 -21.08 3.86
N VAL A 133 14.88 -21.29 2.55
CA VAL A 133 15.53 -20.45 1.53
C VAL A 133 14.71 -19.19 1.32
N VAL A 134 15.25 -18.03 1.66
CA VAL A 134 14.70 -16.72 1.29
C VAL A 134 14.98 -16.47 -0.18
N PHE A 135 13.93 -16.19 -0.97
CA PHE A 135 14.03 -16.09 -2.43
C PHE A 135 13.41 -14.84 -3.03
N GLY A 136 12.85 -13.95 -2.21
CA GLY A 136 12.32 -12.69 -2.69
C GLY A 136 11.80 -11.82 -1.55
N GLU A 137 11.24 -10.67 -1.92
CA GLU A 137 10.55 -9.78 -1.00
C GLU A 137 9.34 -9.12 -1.66
N VAL A 138 8.36 -8.75 -0.84
CA VAL A 138 7.22 -7.95 -1.30
C VAL A 138 7.69 -6.50 -1.49
N THR A 139 7.58 -6.00 -2.71
CA THR A 139 7.91 -4.62 -3.06
C THR A 139 6.69 -3.70 -3.04
N GLU A 140 5.48 -4.23 -3.32
CA GLU A 140 4.23 -3.49 -3.20
C GLU A 140 3.12 -4.37 -2.61
N GLY A 141 2.16 -3.78 -1.91
CA GLY A 141 1.01 -4.52 -1.37
C GLY A 141 1.24 -5.16 0.00
N GLN A 142 2.19 -4.67 0.78
CA GLN A 142 2.43 -5.07 2.18
C GLN A 142 1.16 -4.94 3.04
N GLY A 143 0.31 -3.94 2.76
CA GLY A 143 -1.00 -3.80 3.40
C GLY A 143 -1.95 -4.98 3.10
N VAL A 144 -1.86 -5.60 1.92
CA VAL A 144 -2.63 -6.81 1.59
C VAL A 144 -2.11 -8.00 2.38
N VAL A 145 -0.78 -8.14 2.54
CA VAL A 145 -0.17 -9.16 3.41
C VAL A 145 -0.70 -9.05 4.84
N LYS A 146 -0.74 -7.83 5.40
CA LYS A 146 -1.31 -7.57 6.74
C LYS A 146 -2.81 -7.92 6.81
N LYS A 147 -3.60 -7.63 5.77
CA LYS A 147 -5.02 -8.05 5.71
C LYS A 147 -5.18 -9.57 5.72
N ILE A 148 -4.32 -10.30 5.01
CA ILE A 148 -4.30 -11.76 5.05
C ILE A 148 -3.93 -12.23 6.45
N GLU A 149 -2.92 -11.64 7.09
CA GLU A 149 -2.52 -11.97 8.46
C GLU A 149 -3.67 -11.82 9.48
N LEU A 150 -4.50 -10.78 9.33
CA LEU A 150 -5.68 -10.57 10.17
C LEU A 150 -6.76 -11.65 9.99
N CYS A 151 -6.68 -12.48 8.95
CA CYS A 151 -7.56 -13.63 8.76
C CYS A 151 -7.16 -14.85 9.60
N ALA A 152 -6.09 -14.80 10.40
CA ALA A 152 -5.70 -15.89 11.28
C ALA A 152 -6.81 -16.27 12.29
N SER A 153 -7.01 -17.57 12.54
CA SER A 153 -7.94 -18.06 13.58
C SER A 153 -7.52 -17.73 15.00
N GLY A 154 -6.22 -17.51 15.22
CA GLY A 154 -5.64 -17.45 16.55
C GLY A 154 -5.29 -18.83 17.13
N ASP A 155 -5.60 -19.92 16.42
CA ASP A 155 -5.13 -21.25 16.80
C ASP A 155 -3.66 -21.46 16.44
N ARG A 156 -3.00 -22.41 17.12
CA ARG A 156 -1.59 -22.77 16.86
C ARG A 156 -1.39 -23.47 15.51
N LYS A 157 -2.44 -24.04 14.91
CA LYS A 157 -2.38 -24.69 13.59
C LYS A 157 -2.26 -23.65 12.47
N GLY A 158 -2.71 -22.41 12.72
CA GLY A 158 -2.74 -21.30 11.79
C GLY A 158 -3.86 -21.42 10.76
N THR A 159 -4.96 -22.13 11.05
CA THR A 159 -6.04 -22.26 10.06
C THR A 159 -6.70 -20.89 9.81
N PRO A 160 -6.87 -20.44 8.57
CA PRO A 160 -7.54 -19.15 8.31
C PRO A 160 -9.01 -19.17 8.75
N ARG A 161 -9.49 -18.10 9.42
CA ARG A 161 -10.92 -17.86 9.68
C ARG A 161 -11.71 -17.63 8.41
N HIS A 162 -11.04 -17.11 7.39
CA HIS A 162 -11.63 -16.68 6.14
C HIS A 162 -10.91 -17.32 4.98
N TYR A 163 -11.68 -17.61 3.93
CA TYR A 163 -11.11 -18.11 2.69
C TYR A 163 -10.26 -17.01 2.05
N VAL A 164 -8.95 -17.24 1.92
CA VAL A 164 -7.98 -16.34 1.27
C VAL A 164 -7.37 -17.05 0.07
N ARG A 165 -7.55 -16.50 -1.12
CA ARG A 165 -7.15 -17.13 -2.39
C ARG A 165 -6.34 -16.18 -3.27
N ILE A 166 -5.41 -16.74 -4.04
CA ILE A 166 -4.76 -16.05 -5.16
C ILE A 166 -5.74 -16.09 -6.34
N ALA A 167 -6.48 -15.00 -6.56
CA ALA A 167 -7.46 -14.90 -7.64
C ALA A 167 -6.80 -14.89 -9.02
N ASN A 168 -5.65 -14.23 -9.12
CA ASN A 168 -4.83 -14.16 -10.32
C ASN A 168 -3.35 -13.99 -9.95
N CYS A 169 -2.45 -14.41 -10.84
CA CYS A 169 -1.02 -14.26 -10.65
C CYS A 169 -0.30 -14.19 -12.00
N GLY A 170 0.93 -13.68 -11.99
CA GLY A 170 1.75 -13.60 -13.20
C GLY A 170 3.07 -12.88 -12.98
N ALA A 171 3.85 -12.75 -14.06
CA ALA A 171 5.05 -11.93 -14.11
C ALA A 171 4.73 -10.55 -14.68
N LEU A 172 5.38 -9.52 -14.15
CA LEU A 172 5.32 -8.15 -14.67
C LEU A 172 6.41 -7.98 -15.74
N LYS A 173 6.08 -7.36 -16.87
CA LYS A 173 7.06 -7.04 -17.91
C LYS A 173 8.01 -5.97 -17.40
N ALA A 174 9.31 -6.11 -17.71
CA ALA A 174 10.26 -5.02 -17.53
C ALA A 174 9.82 -3.83 -18.41
N LYS A 175 9.77 -2.62 -17.84
CA LYS A 175 9.51 -1.40 -18.63
C LYS A 175 10.66 -1.24 -19.63
N LYS A 176 10.37 -1.27 -20.94
CA LYS A 176 11.33 -0.85 -21.98
C LYS A 176 11.47 0.68 -21.89
N LYS A 177 12.70 1.20 -21.71
CA LYS A 177 13.00 2.63 -21.91
C LYS A 177 12.64 2.99 -23.36
N LYS A 178 11.63 3.85 -23.56
CA LYS A 178 11.42 4.54 -24.85
C LYS A 178 12.29 5.80 -24.81
N ARG A 179 13.26 5.90 -25.72
CA ARG A 179 13.92 7.16 -26.07
C ARG A 179 12.91 8.00 -26.86
N ALA A 180 12.72 9.26 -26.49
CA ALA A 180 12.15 10.28 -27.34
C ALA A 180 13.16 11.44 -27.34
N ALA A 181 13.65 11.76 -28.53
CA ALA A 181 14.50 12.91 -28.83
C ALA A 181 13.61 14.03 -29.37
N GLU A 182 13.94 15.27 -28.95
CA GLU A 182 13.73 16.59 -29.59
C GLU A 182 12.27 17.01 -29.88
N ASP A 183 11.81 18.22 -29.53
CA ASP A 183 12.36 19.55 -29.89
C ASP A 183 12.37 20.60 -28.74
N MET A 184 13.31 21.55 -28.86
CA MET A 184 13.45 22.80 -28.08
C MET A 184 12.37 23.83 -28.49
N GLU A 185 11.98 24.88 -27.75
CA GLU A 185 12.74 25.97 -27.11
C GLU A 185 11.87 26.73 -26.10
N GLY A 186 12.50 27.38 -25.10
CA GLY A 186 11.84 28.47 -24.34
C GLY A 186 12.26 28.69 -22.87
N GLY A 187 13.55 28.92 -22.60
CA GLY A 187 14.10 29.77 -21.51
C GLY A 187 13.75 29.51 -20.02
N PRO A 188 14.72 29.28 -19.12
CA PRO A 188 14.44 29.06 -17.69
C PRO A 188 14.26 30.40 -16.94
N LYS A 189 13.07 30.63 -16.39
CA LYS A 189 12.90 31.58 -15.28
C LYS A 189 13.30 30.89 -13.98
N LYS A 190 14.37 31.41 -13.35
CA LYS A 190 14.90 30.98 -12.05
C LYS A 190 13.80 30.96 -10.99
N SER A 191 13.32 29.78 -10.64
CA SER A 191 12.65 29.53 -9.37
C SER A 191 13.70 29.08 -8.35
N GLN A 192 13.74 29.75 -7.21
CA GLN A 192 14.63 29.42 -6.10
C GLN A 192 14.32 27.99 -5.63
N LYS A 193 15.26 27.06 -5.84
CA LYS A 193 15.24 25.74 -5.21
C LYS A 193 15.40 25.96 -3.71
N VAL A 194 14.31 25.74 -2.97
CA VAL A 194 14.41 25.47 -1.53
C VAL A 194 15.01 24.08 -1.40
N GLU A 195 16.24 24.03 -0.91
CA GLU A 195 16.99 22.81 -0.66
C GLU A 195 16.37 22.06 0.53
N ILE A 196 15.42 21.15 0.25
CA ILE A 196 14.84 20.31 1.30
C ILE A 196 15.85 19.21 1.63
N LYS A 197 16.54 19.37 2.77
CA LYS A 197 17.38 18.32 3.36
C LYS A 197 16.60 17.00 3.44
N LYS A 198 17.21 15.90 2.96
CA LYS A 198 16.73 14.50 2.99
C LYS A 198 16.50 13.96 4.41
N SER A 199 15.58 14.54 5.17
CA SER A 199 15.21 14.07 6.49
C SER A 199 13.72 14.26 6.70
N LYS A 200 13.03 13.14 6.95
CA LYS A 200 11.71 13.05 7.60
C LYS A 200 10.51 13.41 6.72
N ILE A 201 9.99 12.45 5.97
CA ILE A 201 8.63 12.56 5.42
C ILE A 201 7.66 12.37 6.60
N PRO A 202 6.86 13.39 6.95
CA PRO A 202 6.03 13.37 8.14
C PRO A 202 4.91 12.33 8.01
N ARG A 203 4.75 11.50 9.05
CA ARG A 203 3.59 10.61 9.19
C ARG A 203 2.48 11.37 9.88
N LEU A 204 1.34 11.52 9.20
CA LEU A 204 0.19 12.22 9.77
C LEU A 204 -0.84 11.24 10.31
N PHE A 205 -1.66 11.67 11.24
CA PHE A 205 -2.73 10.84 11.78
C PHE A 205 -4.04 11.59 12.00
N PHE A 206 -5.14 10.84 11.99
CA PHE A 206 -6.45 11.23 12.52
C PHE A 206 -6.93 10.21 13.54
N ASP A 207 -7.29 10.66 14.73
CA ASP A 207 -8.07 9.88 15.68
C ASP A 207 -9.56 10.09 15.39
N ILE A 208 -10.30 9.02 15.08
CA ILE A 208 -11.68 9.10 14.59
C ILE A 208 -12.68 8.74 15.70
N ARG A 209 -13.79 9.46 15.72
CA ARG A 209 -14.96 9.18 16.54
C ARG A 209 -16.22 9.10 15.67
N ILE A 210 -17.02 8.04 15.81
CA ILE A 210 -18.28 7.83 15.10
C ILE A 210 -19.42 7.76 16.12
N GLY A 211 -20.39 8.68 16.03
CA GLY A 211 -21.58 8.67 16.91
C GLY A 211 -21.24 8.65 18.40
N GLY A 212 -20.19 9.36 18.81
CA GLY A 212 -19.70 9.39 20.18
C GLY A 212 -18.67 8.30 20.54
N LYS A 213 -18.57 7.22 19.77
CA LYS A 213 -17.61 6.12 20.03
C LYS A 213 -16.25 6.39 19.38
N LYS A 214 -15.16 6.33 20.18
CA LYS A 214 -13.78 6.39 19.65
C LYS A 214 -13.48 5.13 18.85
N MET A 215 -13.03 5.29 17.61
CA MET A 215 -12.75 4.17 16.70
C MET A 215 -11.26 3.83 16.62
N GLY A 216 -10.39 4.80 16.88
CA GLY A 216 -8.94 4.63 16.83
C GLY A 216 -8.30 5.58 15.83
N ARG A 217 -7.10 5.23 15.37
CA ARG A 217 -6.23 6.10 14.59
C ARG A 217 -6.10 5.64 13.13
N ILE A 218 -6.24 6.57 12.20
CA ILE A 218 -5.84 6.45 10.80
C ILE A 218 -4.49 7.14 10.64
N VAL A 219 -3.54 6.49 9.97
CA VAL A 219 -2.21 7.07 9.68
C VAL A 219 -2.03 7.20 8.17
N PHE A 220 -1.41 8.30 7.74
CA PHE A 220 -1.22 8.65 6.35
C PHE A 220 0.27 8.79 6.00
N LYS A 221 0.61 8.41 4.77
CA LYS A 221 1.82 8.84 4.07
C LYS A 221 1.42 9.87 3.02
N LEU A 222 2.19 10.94 2.90
CA LEU A 222 2.03 11.96 1.86
C LEU A 222 3.08 11.81 0.75
N TYR A 223 2.76 12.25 -0.45
CA TYR A 223 3.62 12.18 -1.65
C TYR A 223 4.34 13.51 -1.89
N TYR A 224 5.18 13.93 -0.94
CA TYR A 224 5.91 15.21 -0.98
C TYR A 224 6.86 15.35 -2.17
N ASP A 225 7.33 14.23 -2.68
CA ASP A 225 8.16 14.10 -3.88
C ASP A 225 7.41 14.47 -5.16
N VAL A 226 6.08 14.28 -5.18
CA VAL A 226 5.26 14.52 -6.38
C VAL A 226 4.43 15.79 -6.28
N VAL A 227 3.83 16.05 -5.11
CA VAL A 227 2.92 17.19 -4.89
C VAL A 227 3.24 17.91 -3.56
N PRO A 228 4.44 18.49 -3.40
CA PRO A 228 4.89 19.09 -2.14
C PRO A 228 3.98 20.19 -1.59
N LYS A 229 3.41 21.05 -2.46
CA LYS A 229 2.52 22.13 -2.03
C LYS A 229 1.21 21.58 -1.48
N THR A 230 0.64 20.59 -2.17
CA THR A 230 -0.58 19.91 -1.74
C THR A 230 -0.37 19.16 -0.42
N CYS A 231 0.78 18.48 -0.30
CA CYS A 231 1.16 17.78 0.92
C CYS A 231 1.33 18.73 2.10
N GLU A 232 2.03 19.85 1.91
CA GLU A 232 2.26 20.82 2.98
C GLU A 232 0.96 21.49 3.45
N ASN A 233 0.03 21.78 2.54
CA ASN A 233 -1.30 22.23 2.90
C ASN A 233 -2.01 21.24 3.83
N PHE A 234 -2.02 19.95 3.47
CA PHE A 234 -2.67 18.94 4.30
C PHE A 234 -1.96 18.72 5.64
N ARG A 235 -0.61 18.69 5.66
CA ARG A 235 0.19 18.52 6.88
C ARG A 235 -0.04 19.65 7.87
N ALA A 236 0.07 20.89 7.42
CA ALA A 236 -0.14 22.06 8.27
C ALA A 236 -1.59 22.15 8.81
N LEU A 237 -2.59 21.72 8.03
CA LEU A 237 -3.96 21.59 8.51
C LEU A 237 -4.15 20.43 9.50
N CYS A 238 -3.30 19.40 9.48
CA CYS A 238 -3.28 18.37 10.52
C CYS A 238 -2.65 18.87 11.82
N THR A 239 -1.58 19.68 11.77
CA THR A 239 -0.88 20.18 12.97
C THR A 239 -1.53 21.43 13.56
N GLY A 240 -2.23 22.22 12.73
CA GLY A 240 -2.82 23.48 13.16
C GLY A 240 -1.80 24.59 13.39
N GLU A 241 -0.58 24.45 12.88
CA GLU A 241 0.54 25.35 13.17
C GLU A 241 0.42 26.74 12.50
N LYS A 242 -0.37 26.85 11.43
CA LYS A 242 -0.53 28.09 10.65
C LYS A 242 -1.51 29.09 11.28
N GLY A 243 -1.99 28.83 12.50
CA GLY A 243 -2.83 29.76 13.25
C GLY A 243 -4.24 29.93 12.66
N MET A 244 -4.69 31.17 12.53
CA MET A 244 -6.01 31.52 12.04
C MET A 244 -6.00 31.73 10.52
N GLY A 245 -7.02 31.21 9.85
CA GLY A 245 -7.28 31.45 8.44
C GLY A 245 -8.00 32.77 8.18
N THR A 246 -8.12 33.13 6.91
CA THR A 246 -8.78 34.37 6.45
C THR A 246 -10.26 34.43 6.80
N LYS A 247 -10.90 33.27 7.03
CA LYS A 247 -12.31 33.16 7.44
C LYS A 247 -12.50 33.17 8.96
N GLY A 248 -11.47 33.55 9.74
CA GLY A 248 -11.54 33.68 11.19
C GLY A 248 -11.64 32.35 11.95
N LYS A 249 -11.30 31.23 11.30
CA LYS A 249 -11.27 29.89 11.91
C LYS A 249 -9.84 29.38 11.93
N LYS A 250 -9.48 28.60 12.96
CA LYS A 250 -8.16 27.97 13.05
C LYS A 250 -7.96 27.04 11.85
N LEU A 251 -6.80 27.13 11.18
CA LEU A 251 -6.40 26.27 10.08
C LEU A 251 -6.05 24.86 10.61
N HIS A 252 -7.05 24.11 11.07
CA HIS A 252 -6.84 22.85 11.78
C HIS A 252 -8.01 21.87 11.58
N TYR A 253 -7.70 20.60 11.29
CA TYR A 253 -8.72 19.56 11.10
C TYR A 253 -9.32 19.03 12.40
N LYS A 254 -8.70 19.26 13.56
CA LYS A 254 -9.24 18.80 14.85
C LYS A 254 -10.64 19.36 15.09
N GLY A 255 -11.60 18.47 15.30
CA GLY A 255 -13.02 18.78 15.45
C GLY A 255 -13.81 18.85 14.14
N SER A 256 -13.14 18.84 12.97
CA SER A 256 -13.82 18.79 11.67
C SER A 256 -14.51 17.44 11.44
N LYS A 257 -15.52 17.44 10.58
CA LYS A 257 -16.38 16.28 10.30
C LYS A 257 -16.16 15.76 8.89
N PHE A 258 -16.33 14.45 8.72
CA PHE A 258 -16.62 13.86 7.40
C PHE A 258 -18.08 14.13 7.08
N HIS A 259 -18.33 15.15 6.28
CA HIS A 259 -19.67 15.68 6.01
C HIS A 259 -20.37 14.95 4.85
N ARG A 260 -19.63 14.14 4.07
CA ARG A 260 -20.17 13.38 2.94
C ARG A 260 -19.46 12.03 2.82
N VAL A 261 -20.22 10.95 2.89
CA VAL A 261 -19.71 9.57 2.78
C VAL A 261 -20.54 8.82 1.77
N ILE A 262 -19.90 8.22 0.78
CA ILE A 262 -20.57 7.43 -0.25
C ILE A 262 -19.90 6.05 -0.29
N LYS A 263 -20.69 5.04 0.07
CA LYS A 263 -20.27 3.64 0.03
C LYS A 263 -19.78 3.25 -1.37
N ASP A 264 -18.71 2.46 -1.41
CA ASP A 264 -18.02 2.01 -2.61
C ASP A 264 -17.48 3.15 -3.50
N PHE A 265 -17.29 4.34 -2.90
CA PHE A 265 -16.71 5.51 -3.55
C PHE A 265 -15.66 6.18 -2.67
N MET A 266 -16.09 6.96 -1.65
CA MET A 266 -15.17 7.77 -0.84
C MET A 266 -15.79 8.29 0.46
N CYS A 267 -14.92 8.70 1.39
CA CYS A 267 -15.26 9.48 2.59
C CYS A 267 -14.64 10.88 2.49
N GLN A 268 -15.46 11.93 2.40
CA GLN A 268 -15.03 13.32 2.23
C GLN A 268 -15.16 14.12 3.53
N GLY A 269 -14.11 14.89 3.84
CA GLY A 269 -14.01 15.75 5.01
C GLY A 269 -13.21 17.02 4.71
N GLY A 270 -12.70 17.68 5.75
CA GLY A 270 -11.79 18.81 5.62
C GLY A 270 -12.45 20.19 5.48
N ASP A 271 -13.77 20.28 5.52
CA ASP A 271 -14.47 21.56 5.73
C ASP A 271 -14.48 21.87 7.23
N PHE A 272 -13.44 22.54 7.72
CA PHE A 272 -13.31 22.93 9.13
C PHE A 272 -14.02 24.25 9.46
N THR A 273 -14.52 24.99 8.47
CA THR A 273 -15.16 26.29 8.72
C THR A 273 -16.68 26.18 8.88
N VAL A 274 -17.34 25.45 7.98
CA VAL A 274 -18.81 25.30 7.95
C VAL A 274 -19.23 23.86 8.27
N GLY A 275 -18.42 22.88 7.87
CA GLY A 275 -18.64 21.46 8.15
C GLY A 275 -19.74 20.79 7.32
N ASN A 276 -20.07 21.35 6.16
CA ASN A 276 -21.14 20.84 5.27
C ASN A 276 -20.72 20.69 3.80
N GLY A 277 -19.47 21.01 3.47
CA GLY A 277 -18.90 20.92 2.12
C GLY A 277 -18.87 22.24 1.36
N THR A 278 -19.43 23.34 1.90
CA THR A 278 -19.38 24.67 1.26
C THR A 278 -18.23 25.54 1.78
N GLY A 279 -17.53 25.08 2.82
CA GLY A 279 -16.47 25.82 3.49
C GLY A 279 -15.06 25.26 3.23
N GLY A 280 -14.16 25.56 4.17
CA GLY A 280 -12.74 25.28 4.08
C GLY A 280 -11.96 26.41 3.42
N GLU A 281 -10.66 26.43 3.68
CA GLU A 281 -9.67 27.28 3.02
C GLU A 281 -8.30 26.63 3.14
N SER A 282 -7.42 26.89 2.18
CA SER A 282 -6.03 26.40 2.22
C SER A 282 -5.17 27.23 3.17
N ILE A 283 -4.01 26.70 3.55
CA ILE A 283 -3.02 27.46 4.31
C ILE A 283 -2.40 28.63 3.54
N TYR A 284 -2.61 28.68 2.23
CA TYR A 284 -2.11 29.73 1.34
C TYR A 284 -3.11 30.89 1.16
N GLY A 285 -4.26 30.82 1.85
CA GLY A 285 -5.38 31.73 1.67
C GLY A 285 -6.35 31.22 0.59
N GLY A 286 -7.64 31.14 0.92
CA GLY A 286 -8.67 30.76 -0.05
C GLY A 286 -8.41 29.40 -0.71
N LYS A 287 -8.19 29.42 -2.03
CA LYS A 287 -7.97 28.23 -2.88
C LYS A 287 -6.57 28.25 -3.51
N PHE A 288 -6.08 27.09 -3.96
CA PHE A 288 -4.84 26.94 -4.71
C PHE A 288 -4.99 25.99 -5.91
N GLU A 289 -4.08 26.14 -6.87
CA GLU A 289 -4.04 25.40 -8.14
C GLU A 289 -3.87 23.88 -7.96
N ASP A 290 -4.24 23.11 -8.98
CA ASP A 290 -3.88 21.69 -9.08
C ASP A 290 -2.38 21.58 -9.39
N GLU A 291 -1.62 20.86 -8.55
CA GLU A 291 -0.16 20.81 -8.67
C GLU A 291 0.30 19.92 -9.83
N ASN A 292 -0.22 18.69 -9.92
CA ASN A 292 -0.17 17.81 -11.09
C ASN A 292 -1.18 16.64 -10.92
N PHE A 293 -1.24 15.76 -11.91
CA PHE A 293 -2.11 14.58 -11.92
C PHE A 293 -1.35 13.27 -12.21
N ASP A 294 -0.08 13.20 -11.84
CA ASP A 294 0.80 12.07 -12.16
C ASP A 294 0.35 10.77 -11.47
N ILE A 295 -0.22 10.91 -10.27
CA ILE A 295 -0.73 9.80 -9.48
C ILE A 295 -2.22 9.60 -9.75
N LYS A 296 -2.56 8.39 -10.21
CA LYS A 296 -3.94 7.98 -10.54
C LYS A 296 -4.68 7.37 -9.35
N HIS A 297 -6.01 7.45 -9.37
CA HIS A 297 -6.93 6.89 -8.38
C HIS A 297 -7.14 5.38 -8.57
N THR A 298 -6.06 4.63 -8.39
CA THR A 298 -5.96 3.21 -8.72
C THR A 298 -6.46 2.27 -7.63
N LYS A 299 -6.59 2.73 -6.37
CA LYS A 299 -6.88 1.86 -5.23
C LYS A 299 -7.64 2.56 -4.10
N PRO A 300 -8.35 1.79 -3.23
CA PRO A 300 -8.85 2.30 -1.96
C PRO A 300 -7.73 2.80 -1.05
N GLY A 301 -8.04 3.79 -0.21
CA GLY A 301 -7.15 4.36 0.78
C GLY A 301 -6.30 5.51 0.25
N GLN A 302 -6.49 5.95 -0.99
CA GLN A 302 -5.79 7.13 -1.51
C GLN A 302 -6.44 8.40 -0.97
N LEU A 303 -5.59 9.37 -0.58
CA LEU A 303 -5.98 10.73 -0.25
C LEU A 303 -5.98 11.57 -1.53
N SER A 304 -7.05 12.31 -1.76
CA SER A 304 -7.17 13.19 -2.93
C SER A 304 -7.93 14.46 -2.58
N MET A 305 -7.54 15.57 -3.19
CA MET A 305 -8.13 16.89 -2.93
C MET A 305 -9.53 16.97 -3.51
N ALA A 306 -10.49 17.40 -2.69
CA ALA A 306 -11.79 17.81 -3.19
C ALA A 306 -11.69 19.25 -3.71
N ASN A 307 -12.32 19.52 -4.85
CA ASN A 307 -12.34 20.83 -5.49
C ASN A 307 -13.73 21.11 -6.08
N SER A 308 -13.94 22.32 -6.59
CA SER A 308 -15.17 22.76 -7.26
C SER A 308 -14.91 23.08 -8.73
N GLY A 309 -14.02 22.33 -9.37
CA GLY A 309 -13.45 22.62 -10.70
C GLY A 309 -11.93 22.73 -10.65
N ALA A 310 -11.32 22.86 -11.83
CA ALA A 310 -9.88 23.00 -11.96
C ALA A 310 -9.34 24.12 -11.06
N ASN A 311 -8.17 23.88 -10.47
CA ASN A 311 -7.41 24.88 -9.72
C ASN A 311 -8.15 25.50 -8.53
N SER A 312 -8.96 24.70 -7.86
CA SER A 312 -9.84 25.19 -6.81
C SER A 312 -9.71 24.41 -5.50
N ASN A 313 -8.51 23.89 -5.24
CA ASN A 313 -8.19 23.13 -4.03
C ASN A 313 -8.21 24.02 -2.80
N GLY A 314 -8.80 23.54 -1.71
CA GLY A 314 -8.85 24.25 -0.42
C GLY A 314 -8.31 23.38 0.70
N SER A 315 -9.17 23.08 1.67
CA SER A 315 -8.86 22.12 2.74
C SER A 315 -9.65 20.82 2.64
N GLN A 316 -10.63 20.75 1.75
CA GLN A 316 -11.44 19.55 1.63
C GLN A 316 -10.66 18.45 0.91
N PHE A 317 -10.79 17.24 1.43
CA PHE A 317 -10.15 16.04 0.89
C PHE A 317 -11.12 14.88 0.97
N PHE A 318 -10.83 13.82 0.22
CA PHE A 318 -11.51 12.56 0.37
C PHE A 318 -10.54 11.39 0.44
N ILE A 319 -10.96 10.34 1.16
CA ILE A 319 -10.29 9.04 1.21
C ILE A 319 -11.07 8.09 0.30
N THR A 320 -10.43 7.55 -0.72
CA THR A 320 -11.09 6.59 -1.62
C THR A 320 -11.39 5.28 -0.89
N THR A 321 -12.52 4.65 -1.19
CA THR A 321 -12.85 3.31 -0.68
C THR A 321 -12.93 2.26 -1.80
N LYS A 322 -12.80 2.72 -3.05
CA LYS A 322 -12.69 1.92 -4.28
C LYS A 322 -11.65 2.55 -5.22
N LYS A 323 -11.30 1.85 -6.30
CA LYS A 323 -10.68 2.48 -7.48
C LYS A 323 -11.68 3.49 -8.08
N THR A 324 -11.23 4.71 -8.36
CA THR A 324 -12.07 5.81 -8.85
C THR A 324 -11.40 6.54 -10.02
N ASP A 325 -11.06 5.79 -11.07
CA ASP A 325 -10.30 6.29 -12.24
C ASP A 325 -11.02 7.39 -13.03
N TRP A 326 -12.33 7.52 -12.92
CA TRP A 326 -13.08 8.65 -13.50
C TRP A 326 -12.76 10.02 -12.86
N LEU A 327 -12.01 10.03 -11.75
CA LEU A 327 -11.47 11.23 -11.09
C LEU A 327 -10.04 11.58 -11.57
N ASP A 328 -9.39 10.73 -12.36
CA ASP A 328 -8.06 10.98 -12.89
C ASP A 328 -8.04 12.25 -13.75
N GLY A 329 -7.00 13.08 -13.59
CA GLY A 329 -6.89 14.37 -14.27
C GLY A 329 -7.81 15.47 -13.74
N LYS A 330 -8.56 15.22 -12.67
CA LYS A 330 -9.52 16.18 -12.09
C LYS A 330 -9.29 16.48 -10.60
N HIS A 331 -8.70 15.53 -9.88
CA HIS A 331 -8.43 15.65 -8.45
C HIS A 331 -7.00 15.22 -8.16
N VAL A 332 -6.26 16.05 -7.42
CA VAL A 332 -4.85 15.80 -7.08
C VAL A 332 -4.77 14.71 -6.01
N VAL A 333 -4.18 13.56 -6.35
CA VAL A 333 -3.85 12.51 -5.37
C VAL A 333 -2.55 12.88 -4.67
N PHE A 334 -2.58 12.99 -3.34
CA PHE A 334 -1.46 13.54 -2.57
C PHE A 334 -0.98 12.65 -1.41
N GLY A 335 -1.60 11.48 -1.21
CA GLY A 335 -1.14 10.54 -0.20
C GLY A 335 -1.98 9.27 -0.14
N GLU A 336 -1.76 8.49 0.91
CA GLU A 336 -2.54 7.29 1.18
C GLU A 336 -2.56 6.91 2.66
N VAL A 337 -3.60 6.16 3.03
CA VAL A 337 -3.75 5.50 4.33
C VAL A 337 -2.74 4.36 4.43
N THR A 338 -1.89 4.40 5.46
CA THR A 338 -0.91 3.36 5.78
C THR A 338 -1.34 2.48 6.96
N GLU A 339 -2.12 3.02 7.89
CA GLU A 339 -2.69 2.31 9.04
C GLU A 339 -4.14 2.81 9.29
N GLY A 340 -5.02 1.98 9.85
CA GLY A 340 -6.40 2.38 10.18
C GLY A 340 -7.39 2.32 9.00
N MET A 341 -7.09 1.59 7.93
CA MET A 341 -8.02 1.46 6.79
C MET A 341 -9.34 0.79 7.19
N GLU A 342 -9.34 -0.07 8.20
CA GLU A 342 -10.55 -0.63 8.81
C GLU A 342 -11.46 0.46 9.39
N ILE A 343 -10.90 1.54 9.94
CA ILE A 343 -11.68 2.68 10.45
C ILE A 343 -12.31 3.43 9.27
N VAL A 344 -11.58 3.61 8.16
CA VAL A 344 -12.15 4.18 6.92
C VAL A 344 -13.30 3.32 6.40
N ARG A 345 -13.23 1.99 6.53
CA ARG A 345 -14.34 1.10 6.18
C ARG A 345 -15.52 1.27 7.14
N GLU A 346 -15.29 1.34 8.45
CA GLU A 346 -16.37 1.62 9.41
C GLU A 346 -17.05 2.98 9.13
N MET A 347 -16.27 4.00 8.73
CA MET A 347 -16.82 5.28 8.27
C MET A 347 -17.68 5.10 7.01
N GLU A 348 -17.18 4.38 6.01
CA GLU A 348 -17.89 4.09 4.76
C GLU A 348 -19.24 3.38 4.95
N PHE A 349 -19.31 2.45 5.90
CA PHE A 349 -20.52 1.69 6.21
C PHE A 349 -21.47 2.40 7.18
N THR A 350 -21.12 3.60 7.65
CA THR A 350 -22.03 4.41 8.48
C THR A 350 -23.28 4.79 7.67
N PRO A 351 -24.50 4.56 8.18
CA PRO A 351 -25.73 4.98 7.52
C PRO A 351 -25.70 6.46 7.16
N VAL A 352 -26.21 6.80 5.98
CA VAL A 352 -26.21 8.18 5.46
C VAL A 352 -27.62 8.63 5.12
N GLY A 353 -27.92 9.88 5.45
CA GLY A 353 -29.16 10.55 5.09
C GLY A 353 -29.04 11.35 3.78
N LYS A 354 -29.84 12.41 3.68
CA LYS A 354 -29.86 13.32 2.53
C LYS A 354 -28.46 13.85 2.19
N ARG A 355 -28.14 13.96 0.89
CA ARG A 355 -26.84 14.39 0.37
C ARG A 355 -25.65 13.55 0.82
N SER A 356 -25.89 12.28 1.17
CA SER A 356 -24.86 11.35 1.64
C SER A 356 -24.17 11.81 2.94
N LYS A 357 -24.87 12.59 3.76
CA LYS A 357 -24.39 13.02 5.08
C LYS A 357 -24.53 11.86 6.07
N PRO A 358 -23.47 11.47 6.80
CA PRO A 358 -23.57 10.46 7.86
C PRO A 358 -24.65 10.79 8.88
N GLU A 359 -25.49 9.81 9.24
CA GLU A 359 -26.50 9.95 10.30
C GLU A 359 -25.85 10.08 11.67
N LYS A 360 -24.76 9.34 11.88
CA LYS A 360 -23.88 9.49 13.03
C LYS A 360 -22.71 10.35 12.63
N ASP A 361 -22.48 11.42 13.38
CA ASP A 361 -21.33 12.30 13.17
C ASP A 361 -20.01 11.49 13.19
N ILE A 362 -19.24 11.63 12.12
CA ILE A 362 -17.87 11.12 12.01
C ILE A 362 -16.93 12.31 12.17
N VAL A 363 -16.22 12.36 13.28
CA VAL A 363 -15.42 13.52 13.71
C VAL A 363 -13.96 13.14 13.82
N ILE A 364 -13.08 14.02 13.33
CA ILE A 364 -11.65 13.99 13.62
C ILE A 364 -11.47 14.50 15.05
N LEU A 365 -11.34 13.57 16.01
CA LEU A 365 -11.20 13.90 17.43
C LEU A 365 -9.85 14.58 17.72
N ASP A 366 -8.80 14.06 17.10
CA ASP A 366 -7.46 14.63 17.16
C ASP A 366 -6.72 14.37 15.85
N CYS A 367 -5.77 15.23 15.54
CA CYS A 367 -4.94 15.10 14.36
C CYS A 367 -3.58 15.75 14.59
N GLY A 368 -2.61 15.33 13.79
CA GLY A 368 -1.29 15.92 13.85
C GLY A 368 -0.26 15.10 13.12
N GLU A 369 0.97 15.53 13.32
CA GLU A 369 2.17 14.84 12.89
C GLU A 369 2.63 13.89 14.00
N MET A 370 2.93 12.65 13.65
CA MET A 370 3.49 11.70 14.59
C MET A 370 4.97 12.04 14.83
N PRO A 371 5.47 11.88 16.07
CA PRO A 371 6.88 12.09 16.36
C PRO A 371 7.74 11.18 15.50
N ASP A 372 8.92 11.68 15.13
CA ASP A 372 9.91 10.94 14.36
C ASP A 372 10.16 9.58 15.03
N ARG A 373 10.01 8.52 14.25
CA ARG A 373 10.68 7.27 14.54
C ARG A 373 11.96 7.27 13.72
N GLU A 374 13.09 6.96 14.34
CA GLU A 374 14.33 6.70 13.61
C GLU A 374 14.03 5.69 12.50
N LEU A 375 14.19 6.13 11.26
CA LEU A 375 14.18 5.24 10.10
C LEU A 375 15.25 4.18 10.35
N SER A 376 14.91 2.92 10.15
CA SER A 376 15.96 1.91 10.20
C SER A 376 17.00 2.21 9.11
N LYS A 377 18.25 1.79 9.31
CA LYS A 377 19.31 1.93 8.27
C LYS A 377 18.87 1.34 6.91
N ASP A 378 17.91 0.42 6.91
CA ASP A 378 17.34 -0.17 5.71
C ASP A 378 16.31 0.75 5.02
N GLU A 379 15.50 1.49 5.78
CA GLU A 379 14.58 2.50 5.26
C GLU A 379 15.34 3.71 4.68
N GLU A 380 16.44 4.14 5.34
CA GLU A 380 17.34 5.16 4.79
C GLU A 380 18.03 4.72 3.49
N LYS A 381 18.35 3.43 3.38
CA LYS A 381 19.02 2.88 2.20
C LYS A 381 18.06 2.76 1.01
N LEU A 382 16.79 2.42 1.25
CA LEU A 382 15.74 2.42 0.22
C LEU A 382 15.50 3.84 -0.35
N LEU A 383 15.42 4.85 0.53
CA LEU A 383 15.29 6.25 0.12
C LEU A 383 16.50 6.72 -0.69
N LYS A 384 17.72 6.32 -0.30
CA LYS A 384 18.95 6.66 -1.06
C LYS A 384 19.07 5.95 -2.41
N THR A 385 18.47 4.76 -2.58
CA THR A 385 18.49 4.06 -3.86
C THR A 385 17.49 4.61 -4.87
N GLU A 386 16.38 5.22 -4.43
CA GLU A 386 15.43 5.86 -5.34
C GLU A 386 15.98 7.18 -5.91
N ASP A 387 16.79 7.92 -5.15
CA ASP A 387 17.42 9.18 -5.60
C ASP A 387 18.66 8.98 -6.51
N ASN A 388 19.37 7.85 -6.38
CA ASN A 388 20.59 7.60 -7.17
C ASN A 388 20.30 7.15 -8.60
N ASP A 389 19.06 6.78 -8.92
CA ASP A 389 18.67 6.43 -10.30
C ASP A 389 18.32 7.68 -11.16
N GLU A 390 18.41 8.91 -10.60
CA GLU A 390 18.03 10.16 -11.29
C GLU A 390 19.21 11.13 -11.56
N TYR A 391 20.44 10.83 -11.13
CA TYR A 391 21.59 11.77 -11.25
C TYR A 391 22.80 11.23 -12.04
N ASP A 392 22.59 10.36 -13.03
CA ASP A 392 23.66 9.90 -13.93
C ASP A 392 23.21 9.79 -15.41
N MET A 393 22.49 10.82 -15.88
CA MET A 393 22.12 10.97 -17.30
C MET A 393 22.48 12.33 -17.93
N PHE A 394 23.36 13.12 -17.30
CA PHE A 394 23.96 14.30 -17.93
C PHE A 394 25.39 14.54 -17.39
N SER A 395 26.33 13.71 -17.84
CA SER A 395 27.77 14.01 -17.90
C SER A 395 28.44 13.13 -18.94
#